data_AF-A0A915A7L8-F1
#
_entry.id   AF-A0A915A7L8-F1
#
_cell.length_a   1.000
_cell.length_b   1.000
_cell.length_c   1.000
_cell.angle_alpha   90.00
_cell.angle_beta   90.00
_cell.angle_gamma   90.00
#
_symmetry.space_group_name_H-M   'P 1'
#
loop_
_entity.id
_entity.type
_entity.pdbx_description
1 polymer ?
#
loop_
_entity_poly.entity_id
_entity_poly.type
_entity_poly.pdbx_seq_one_letter_code
_entity_poly.pdbx_strand_id
1 'polypeptide(L)'
;MSFEKIGEPAKAIFDNMETYHHSALLNDHLWIFSRKYKEQPLHNWGHRVSFCGGYSAYFDIGSKSWSSKVEYPSLSVEENLEEVLFMLNSNIFLLLYTQFGGINFERLLRWDIDERNWTTVGDFKVLLSCFLFLHLK
;
A
#
# COMPACT_ATOMS: atom_id res chain seq x y z
N MET A 1 -35.73 6.72 8.17
CA MET A 1 -34.54 5.85 8.20
C MET A 1 -33.82 6.11 9.51
N SER A 2 -33.62 5.10 10.35
CA SER A 2 -32.81 5.19 11.55
C SER A 2 -31.37 4.82 11.21
N PHE A 3 -30.40 5.63 11.62
CA PHE A 3 -28.99 5.28 11.52
C PHE A 3 -28.60 4.46 12.77
N GLU A 4 -28.04 3.27 12.57
CA GLU A 4 -27.50 2.43 13.64
C GLU A 4 -25.99 2.68 13.76
N LYS A 5 -25.49 2.78 15.00
CA LYS A 5 -24.05 2.80 15.25
C LYS A 5 -23.48 1.40 15.00
N ILE A 6 -22.58 1.29 14.02
CA ILE A 6 -21.99 0.00 13.62
C ILE A 6 -20.70 -0.35 14.37
N GLY A 7 -20.09 0.59 15.10
CA GLY A 7 -18.84 0.37 15.86
C GLY A 7 -18.23 1.68 16.34
N GLU A 8 -17.10 1.59 17.05
CA GLU A 8 -16.31 2.78 17.42
C GLU A 8 -15.44 3.25 16.25
N PRO A 9 -15.21 4.57 16.09
CA PRO A 9 -14.30 5.07 15.08
C PRO A 9 -12.85 4.67 15.40
N ALA A 10 -12.05 4.37 14.38
CA ALA A 10 -10.64 3.95 14.53
C ALA A 10 -9.82 4.85 15.47
N LYS A 11 -9.99 6.17 15.35
CA LYS A 11 -9.29 7.18 16.18
C LYS A 11 -9.57 7.10 17.68
N ALA A 12 -10.67 6.44 18.09
CA ALA A 12 -11.00 6.23 19.50
C ALA A 12 -10.36 4.94 20.04
N ILE A 13 -9.88 4.07 19.16
CA ILE A 13 -9.28 2.77 19.51
C ILE A 13 -7.76 2.80 19.36
N PHE A 14 -7.25 3.50 18.35
CA PHE A 14 -5.81 3.54 18.05
C PHE A 14 -5.18 4.87 18.45
N ASP A 15 -4.11 4.77 19.23
CA ASP A 15 -3.21 5.89 19.49
C ASP A 15 -2.29 6.16 18.28
N ASN A 16 -1.93 7.44 18.09
CA ASN A 16 -1.00 7.91 17.06
C ASN A 16 -1.38 7.43 15.65
N MET A 17 -2.66 7.54 15.30
CA MET A 17 -3.18 7.18 13.99
C MET A 17 -2.70 8.18 12.93
N GLU A 18 -2.04 7.68 11.87
CA GLU A 18 -1.79 8.48 10.66
C GLU A 18 -3.05 9.18 10.15
N THR A 19 -2.91 10.34 9.52
CA THR A 19 -4.06 11.09 9.00
C THR A 19 -4.66 10.46 7.74
N TYR A 20 -3.86 9.71 6.98
CA TYR A 20 -4.25 9.16 5.68
C TYR A 20 -4.04 7.66 5.63
N HIS A 21 -4.95 6.98 4.94
CA HIS A 21 -4.92 5.54 4.74
C HIS A 21 -5.34 5.18 3.33
N HIS A 22 -4.86 4.05 2.84
CA HIS A 22 -5.61 3.27 1.87
C HIS A 22 -6.64 2.40 2.61
N SER A 23 -7.71 2.03 1.93
CA SER A 23 -8.69 1.09 2.45
C SER A 23 -9.10 0.06 1.42
N ALA A 24 -9.46 -1.13 1.91
CA ALA A 24 -9.93 -2.23 1.08
C ALA A 24 -10.95 -3.06 1.87
N LEU A 25 -11.98 -3.59 1.20
CA LEU A 25 -12.96 -4.48 1.82
C LEU A 25 -12.73 -5.91 1.32
N LEU A 26 -12.26 -6.80 2.19
CA LEU A 26 -11.99 -8.19 1.86
C LEU A 26 -12.43 -9.09 3.01
N ASN A 27 -13.15 -10.18 2.71
CA ASN A 27 -13.59 -11.18 3.71
C ASN A 27 -14.32 -10.56 4.92
N ASP A 28 -15.25 -9.63 4.67
CA ASP A 28 -15.98 -8.88 5.70
C ASP A 28 -15.10 -8.06 6.67
N HIS A 29 -13.86 -7.80 6.25
CA HIS A 29 -12.92 -6.94 6.95
C HIS A 29 -12.68 -5.67 6.13
N LEU A 30 -12.95 -4.51 6.73
CA LEU A 30 -12.54 -3.23 6.19
C LEU A 30 -11.10 -2.96 6.63
N TRP A 31 -10.15 -3.29 5.78
CA TRP A 31 -8.73 -3.05 5.97
C TRP A 31 -8.39 -1.58 5.80
N ILE A 32 -7.46 -1.11 6.64
CA ILE A 32 -6.79 0.19 6.50
C ILE A 32 -5.28 -0.02 6.50
N PHE A 33 -4.58 0.75 5.65
CA PHE A 33 -3.13 0.76 5.54
C PHE A 33 -2.65 2.19 5.67
N SER A 34 -1.81 2.47 6.66
CA SER A 34 -1.39 3.83 6.96
C SER A 34 -0.55 4.42 5.82
N ARG A 35 -0.73 5.72 5.53
CA ARG A 35 0.05 6.47 4.53
C ARG A 35 0.78 7.63 5.19
N LYS A 36 2.12 7.56 5.15
CA LYS A 36 3.01 8.57 5.72
C LYS A 36 3.45 9.55 4.65
N TYR A 37 3.74 10.78 5.05
CA TYR A 37 4.30 11.77 4.13
C TYR A 37 5.76 11.41 3.83
N LYS A 38 6.08 11.28 2.54
CA LYS A 38 7.42 11.04 2.04
C LYS A 38 7.84 12.25 1.22
N GLU A 39 8.88 12.93 1.68
CA GLU A 39 9.54 13.99 0.92
C GLU A 39 10.35 13.37 -0.22
N GLN A 40 10.33 14.06 -1.36
CA GLN A 40 11.09 13.77 -2.57
C GLN A 40 11.93 15.01 -2.91
N PRO A 41 12.98 15.32 -2.14
CA PRO A 41 13.76 16.55 -2.28
C PRO A 41 14.34 16.73 -3.70
N LEU A 42 14.72 15.64 -4.38
CA LEU A 42 15.20 15.70 -5.76
C LEU A 42 14.15 16.20 -6.78
N HIS A 43 12.87 16.20 -6.38
CA HIS A 43 11.74 16.59 -7.21
C HIS A 43 10.99 17.81 -6.66
N ASN A 44 11.47 18.42 -5.57
CA ASN A 44 10.81 19.53 -4.86
C ASN A 44 9.31 19.26 -4.56
N TRP A 45 8.99 17.99 -4.25
CA TRP A 45 7.62 17.52 -4.01
C TRP A 45 7.62 16.56 -2.81
N GLY A 46 6.45 16.20 -2.32
CA GLY A 46 6.26 15.04 -1.45
C GLY A 46 4.82 14.55 -1.50
N HIS A 47 4.60 13.28 -1.19
CA HIS A 47 3.26 12.70 -1.22
C HIS A 47 3.08 11.66 -0.12
N ARG A 48 1.83 11.20 0.06
CA ARG A 48 1.45 10.26 1.13
C ARG A 48 1.51 8.83 0.62
N VAL A 49 2.31 7.98 1.23
CA VAL A 49 2.56 6.60 0.77
C VAL A 49 2.54 5.59 1.88
N SER A 50 2.14 4.36 1.56
CA SER A 50 2.23 3.18 2.41
C SER A 50 3.54 2.41 2.18
N PHE A 51 4.15 2.49 1.00
CA PHE A 51 5.36 1.71 0.69
C PHE A 51 6.59 2.06 1.54
N CYS A 52 6.61 3.23 2.21
CA CYS A 52 7.65 3.59 3.19
C CYS A 52 7.52 2.88 4.54
N GLY A 53 6.60 1.91 4.66
CA GLY A 53 6.32 1.21 5.90
C GLY A 53 5.32 1.97 6.77
N GLY A 54 4.63 1.24 7.63
CA GLY A 54 3.47 1.76 8.33
C GLY A 54 2.77 0.64 9.08
N TYR A 55 1.47 0.80 9.33
CA TYR A 55 0.67 -0.23 9.95
C TYR A 55 -0.57 -0.59 9.15
N SER A 56 -1.05 -1.80 9.41
CA SER A 56 -2.37 -2.27 9.03
C SER A 56 -3.25 -2.47 10.26
N ALA A 57 -4.55 -2.30 10.05
CA ALA A 57 -5.61 -2.75 10.94
C ALA A 57 -6.84 -3.04 10.09
N TYR A 58 -7.82 -3.74 10.62
CA TYR A 58 -9.10 -3.91 9.96
C TYR A 58 -10.25 -3.80 10.94
N PHE A 59 -11.40 -3.33 10.44
CA PHE A 59 -12.66 -3.42 11.15
C PHE A 59 -13.38 -4.69 10.71
N ASP A 60 -13.64 -5.57 11.67
CA ASP A 60 -14.38 -6.81 11.46
C ASP A 60 -15.89 -6.51 11.53
N ILE A 61 -16.59 -6.71 10.42
CA ILE A 61 -18.00 -6.35 10.28
C ILE A 61 -18.88 -7.25 11.17
N GLY A 62 -18.53 -8.52 11.32
CA GLY A 62 -19.32 -9.49 12.10
C GLY A 62 -19.31 -9.18 13.60
N SER A 63 -18.13 -8.93 14.14
CA SER A 63 -17.92 -8.59 15.56
C SER A 63 -18.11 -7.10 15.86
N LYS A 64 -18.23 -6.25 14.83
CA LYS A 64 -18.34 -4.79 14.95
C LYS A 64 -17.17 -4.16 15.71
N SER A 65 -15.96 -4.69 15.52
CA SER A 65 -14.77 -4.31 16.30
C SER A 65 -13.52 -4.17 15.43
N TRP A 66 -12.56 -3.39 15.91
CA TRP A 66 -11.26 -3.23 15.25
C TRP A 66 -10.27 -4.30 15.71
N SER A 67 -9.46 -4.80 14.77
CA SER A 67 -8.27 -5.59 15.06
C SER A 67 -7.22 -4.77 15.81
N SER A 68 -6.22 -5.41 16.41
CA SER A 68 -5.01 -4.72 16.83
C SER A 68 -4.28 -4.08 15.64
N LYS A 69 -3.52 -3.02 15.90
CA LYS A 69 -2.61 -2.41 14.94
C LYS A 69 -1.35 -3.28 14.78
N VAL A 70 -0.95 -3.59 13.54
CA VAL A 70 0.33 -4.28 13.26
C VAL A 70 1.14 -3.50 12.25
N GLU A 71 2.38 -3.20 12.64
CA GLU A 71 3.36 -2.53 11.80
C GLU A 71 3.93 -3.49 10.75
N TYR A 72 4.13 -3.00 9.53
CA TYR A 72 4.85 -3.65 8.44
C TYR A 72 6.04 -2.78 8.01
N PRO A 73 7.15 -3.41 7.58
CA PRO A 73 8.38 -2.70 7.22
C PRO A 73 8.24 -1.87 5.95
N SER A 74 9.22 -1.01 5.70
CA SER A 74 9.34 -0.31 4.42
C SER A 74 9.59 -1.29 3.27
N LEU A 75 8.88 -1.10 2.17
CA LEU A 75 8.96 -1.90 0.94
C LEU A 75 10.01 -1.33 -0.04
N SER A 76 10.23 -0.02 0.03
CA SER A 76 11.22 0.70 -0.78
C SER A 76 11.70 1.96 -0.07
N VAL A 77 12.92 2.38 -0.41
CA VAL A 77 13.51 3.65 0.03
C VAL A 77 13.61 4.68 -1.10
N GLU A 78 13.21 4.30 -2.31
CA GLU A 78 13.30 5.14 -3.50
C GLU A 78 12.35 6.33 -3.40
N GLU A 79 12.81 7.50 -3.86
CA GLU A 79 12.01 8.72 -3.80
C GLU A 79 10.96 8.74 -4.90
N ASN A 80 11.30 8.41 -6.16
CA ASN A 80 10.43 8.60 -7.32
C ASN A 80 9.46 7.42 -7.58
N LEU A 81 8.85 6.88 -6.52
CA LEU A 81 7.84 5.84 -6.62
C LEU A 81 6.47 6.40 -6.25
N GLU A 82 5.47 5.97 -7.00
CA GLU A 82 4.05 6.10 -6.71
C GLU A 82 3.48 4.73 -6.36
N GLU A 83 2.28 4.71 -5.79
CA GLU A 83 1.60 3.48 -5.42
C GLU A 83 0.11 3.50 -5.76
N VAL A 84 -0.43 2.33 -6.08
CA VAL A 84 -1.88 2.12 -6.19
C VAL A 84 -2.26 0.81 -5.49
N LEU A 85 -3.24 0.89 -4.60
CA LEU A 85 -3.84 -0.26 -3.94
C LEU A 85 -5.10 -0.67 -4.69
N PHE A 86 -5.22 -1.97 -4.96
CA PHE A 86 -6.40 -2.51 -5.63
C PHE A 86 -6.68 -3.95 -5.18
N MET A 87 -7.87 -4.44 -5.49
CA MET A 87 -8.24 -5.82 -5.22
C MET A 87 -8.45 -6.59 -6.51
N LEU A 88 -7.99 -7.84 -6.53
CA LEU A 88 -8.19 -8.77 -7.63
C LEU A 88 -8.26 -10.20 -7.09
N ASN A 89 -9.25 -10.99 -7.52
CA ASN A 89 -9.41 -12.39 -7.15
C ASN A 89 -9.29 -12.64 -5.63
N SER A 90 -10.01 -11.86 -4.82
CA SER A 90 -10.00 -11.95 -3.35
C SER A 90 -8.62 -11.74 -2.70
N ASN A 91 -7.77 -10.94 -3.32
CA ASN A 91 -6.48 -10.53 -2.78
C ASN A 91 -6.34 -9.01 -2.86
N ILE A 92 -5.65 -8.42 -1.87
CA ILE A 92 -5.26 -7.02 -1.88
C ILE A 92 -3.86 -6.93 -2.46
N PHE A 93 -3.68 -6.05 -3.44
CA PHE A 93 -2.41 -5.78 -4.10
C PHE A 93 -2.00 -4.33 -3.94
N LEU A 94 -0.69 -4.12 -3.90
CA LEU A 94 -0.06 -2.80 -4.02
C LEU A 94 0.87 -2.84 -5.23
N LEU A 95 0.61 -2.00 -6.22
CA LEU A 95 1.49 -1.82 -7.37
C LEU A 95 2.31 -0.55 -7.18
N LEU A 96 3.63 -0.71 -7.23
CA LEU A 96 4.58 0.40 -7.24
C LEU A 96 4.97 0.72 -8.68
N TYR A 97 4.97 2.00 -9.02
CA TYR A 97 5.25 2.47 -10.37
C TYR A 97 5.92 3.84 -10.35
N THR A 98 6.57 4.21 -11.45
CA THR A 98 7.05 5.56 -11.70
C THR A 98 6.18 6.20 -12.78
N GLN A 99 6.01 7.53 -12.74
CA GLN A 99 5.25 8.28 -13.74
C GLN A 99 6.12 9.23 -14.58
N PHE A 100 7.39 9.43 -14.19
CA PHE A 100 8.28 10.36 -14.86
C PHE A 100 8.76 9.80 -16.21
N GLY A 101 8.41 10.49 -17.30
CA GLY A 101 8.74 10.05 -18.67
C GLY A 101 7.85 8.93 -19.22
N GLY A 102 6.82 8.53 -18.48
CA GLY A 102 5.90 7.43 -18.81
C GLY A 102 5.55 6.60 -17.57
N ILE A 103 4.47 5.84 -17.64
CA ILE A 103 4.11 4.90 -16.56
C ILE A 103 4.99 3.65 -16.71
N ASN A 104 5.88 3.43 -15.76
CA ASN A 104 6.67 2.20 -15.67
C ASN A 104 6.30 1.47 -14.38
N PHE A 105 5.84 0.23 -14.51
CA PHE A 105 5.59 -0.62 -13.36
C PHE A 105 6.93 -1.12 -12.82
N GLU A 106 7.08 -1.12 -11.49
CA GLU A 106 8.32 -1.54 -10.82
C GLU A 106 8.12 -2.85 -10.09
N ARG A 107 7.10 -2.92 -9.24
CA ARG A 107 6.85 -4.09 -8.40
C ARG A 107 5.36 -4.27 -8.10
N LEU A 108 4.90 -5.50 -8.17
CA LEU A 108 3.59 -5.92 -7.65
C LEU A 108 3.79 -6.66 -6.33
N LEU A 109 3.11 -6.20 -5.29
CA LEU A 109 3.06 -6.85 -3.98
C LEU A 109 1.64 -7.30 -3.68
N ARG A 110 1.53 -8.42 -2.96
CA ARG A 110 0.28 -8.94 -2.41
C ARG A 110 0.33 -8.85 -0.91
N TRP A 111 -0.78 -8.43 -0.31
CA TRP A 111 -0.95 -8.47 1.14
C TRP A 111 -1.16 -9.92 1.60
N ASP A 112 -0.34 -10.37 2.53
CA ASP A 112 -0.55 -11.59 3.29
C ASP A 112 -1.40 -11.27 4.52
N ILE A 113 -2.59 -11.86 4.58
CA ILE A 113 -3.59 -11.59 5.63
C ILE A 113 -3.13 -12.14 6.98
N ASP A 114 -2.49 -13.31 6.96
CA ASP A 114 -2.12 -14.03 8.18
C ASP A 114 -0.85 -13.43 8.79
N GLU A 115 0.15 -13.13 7.95
CA GLU A 115 1.39 -12.49 8.40
C GLU A 115 1.23 -10.98 8.61
N ARG A 116 0.15 -10.39 8.08
CA ARG A 116 -0.08 -8.93 8.01
C ARG A 116 1.14 -8.20 7.47
N ASN A 117 1.61 -8.66 6.32
CA ASN A 117 2.78 -8.11 5.64
C ASN A 117 2.63 -8.17 4.11
N TRP A 118 3.47 -7.43 3.40
CA TRP A 118 3.51 -7.44 1.94
C TRP A 118 4.51 -8.47 1.42
N THR A 119 4.08 -9.30 0.48
CA THR A 119 4.93 -10.25 -0.24
C THR A 119 5.06 -9.82 -1.70
N THR A 120 6.28 -9.80 -2.23
CA THR A 120 6.50 -9.53 -3.66
C THR A 120 5.93 -10.68 -4.50
N VAL A 121 5.11 -10.31 -5.50
CA VAL A 121 4.56 -11.23 -6.50
C VAL A 121 5.39 -11.20 -7.77
N GLY A 122 5.87 -10.01 -8.15
CA GLY A 122 6.73 -9.85 -9.31
C GLY A 122 7.40 -8.48 -9.36
N ASP A 123 8.59 -8.45 -9.96
CA ASP A 123 9.31 -7.24 -10.33
C ASP A 123 9.25 -7.09 -11.86
N PHE A 124 9.00 -5.88 -12.33
CA PHE A 124 8.80 -5.58 -13.76
C PHE A 124 10.01 -4.92 -14.41
N LYS A 125 11.15 -4.86 -13.72
CA LYS A 125 12.38 -4.22 -14.20
C LYS A 125 12.67 -4.62 -15.65
N VAL A 126 12.60 -3.66 -16.55
CA VAL A 126 13.14 -3.80 -17.90
C VAL A 126 14.66 -3.81 -17.74
N LEU A 127 15.27 -4.97 -17.94
CA LEU A 127 16.73 -5.06 -17.99
C LEU A 127 17.23 -4.20 -19.16
N LEU A 128 17.82 -3.05 -18.84
CA LEU A 128 18.57 -2.19 -19.79
C LEU A 128 19.68 -2.95 -20.54
N SER A 129 20.07 -4.15 -20.08
CA SER A 129 21.03 -5.01 -20.79
C SER A 129 20.51 -5.58 -22.12
N CYS A 130 19.21 -5.52 -22.42
CA CYS A 130 18.68 -5.93 -23.73
C CYS A 130 18.90 -4.88 -24.84
N PHE A 131 19.24 -3.63 -24.51
CA PHE A 131 19.50 -2.60 -25.53
C PHE A 131 20.95 -2.59 -26.05
N LEU A 132 21.88 -3.27 -25.39
CA LEU A 132 23.29 -3.31 -25.84
C LEU A 132 23.58 -4.34 -26.95
N PHE A 133 22.62 -5.22 -27.29
CA PHE A 133 22.80 -6.23 -28.34
C PHE A 133 22.33 -5.81 -29.74
N LEU A 134 21.82 -4.59 -29.92
CA LEU A 134 21.29 -4.13 -31.21
C LEU A 134 22.18 -3.14 -31.96
N HIS A 135 23.44 -2.95 -31.57
CA HIS A 135 24.41 -2.10 -32.29
C HIS A 135 25.70 -2.82 -32.70
N LEU A 136 25.69 -4.15 -32.78
CA LEU A 136 26.74 -4.92 -33.44
C LEU A 136 26.15 -5.69 -34.63
N LYS A 137 25.93 -4.97 -35.73
CA LYS A 137 26.05 -5.49 -37.09
C LYS A 137 26.31 -4.36 -38.07
#